data_AF-A0A0D7BEP0-F1
#
_entry.id   AF-A0A0D7BEP0-F1
#
_cell.length_a   1.000
_cell.length_b   1.000
_cell.length_c   1.000
_cell.angle_alpha   90.00
_cell.angle_beta   90.00
_cell.angle_gamma   90.00
#
_symmetry.space_group_name_H-M   'P 1'
#
loop_
_entity.id
_entity.type
_entity.pdbx_description
1 polymer ?
#
loop_
_entity_poly.entity_id
_entity_poly.type
_entity_poly.pdbx_seq_one_letter_code
_entity_poly.pdbx_strand_id
1 'polypeptide(L)'
;MTIGLDRSIRLLEIAKNAGGIPREVVHGDALGRCWRNGIFDYAISIATIHHLSSPERRMQSVQRLLEAVSPYHGRVLIYVWAIEQDDKSKRVIPSESTSISGQDVLVPWVLSASAMGATQGSDRVLERYYHMFAKGELTGLVTQAAQKMGLAVGTQAAGHEETEGVEIVQDGYERSNYFVVLRRWRTEMS
;
A
#
# COMPACT_ATOMS: atom_id res chain seq x y z
N MET A 1 -9.39 13.27 12.05
CA MET A 1 -8.61 12.43 12.98
C MET A 1 -7.89 11.37 12.16
N THR A 2 -6.64 11.05 12.46
CA THR A 2 -5.85 10.03 11.72
C THR A 2 -5.52 8.88 12.65
N ILE A 3 -5.65 7.65 12.17
CA ILE A 3 -5.29 6.43 12.91
C ILE A 3 -4.26 5.65 12.09
N GLY A 4 -3.14 5.28 12.71
CA GLY A 4 -2.13 4.43 12.09
C GLY A 4 -2.42 2.94 12.33
N LEU A 5 -2.16 2.09 11.35
CA LEU A 5 -2.23 0.64 11.48
C LEU A 5 -0.92 0.02 11.01
N ASP A 6 -0.37 -0.90 11.80
CA ASP A 6 0.81 -1.68 11.42
C ASP A 6 0.74 -3.08 12.06
N ARG A 7 1.41 -4.04 11.41
CA ARG A 7 1.53 -5.42 11.88
C ARG A 7 2.64 -5.58 12.93
N SER A 8 3.60 -4.65 12.95
CA SER A 8 4.73 -4.62 13.86
C SER A 8 4.39 -3.82 15.12
N ILE A 9 4.15 -4.53 16.22
CA ILE A 9 3.93 -3.93 17.54
C ILE A 9 5.07 -2.96 17.90
N ARG A 10 6.33 -3.32 17.58
CA ARG A 10 7.51 -2.50 17.84
C ARG A 10 7.49 -1.18 17.07
N LEU A 11 7.01 -1.18 15.82
CA LEU A 11 6.85 0.08 15.06
C LEU A 11 5.70 0.91 15.62
N LEU A 12 4.62 0.29 16.08
CA LEU A 12 3.51 0.99 16.72
C LEU A 12 3.90 1.66 18.04
N GLU A 13 4.73 1.01 18.85
CA GLU A 13 5.28 1.58 20.09
C GLU A 13 6.08 2.86 19.82
N ILE A 14 6.88 2.87 18.74
CA ILE A 14 7.61 4.06 18.29
C ILE A 14 6.63 5.11 17.76
N ALA A 15 5.71 4.72 16.87
CA ALA A 15 4.78 5.61 16.19
C ALA A 15 3.84 6.33 17.18
N LYS A 16 3.44 5.65 18.26
CA LYS A 16 2.59 6.20 19.32
C LYS A 16 3.15 7.49 19.92
N ASN A 17 4.46 7.65 19.97
CA ASN A 17 5.14 8.80 20.60
C ASN A 17 6.02 9.63 19.65
N ALA A 18 6.13 9.26 18.36
CA ALA A 18 7.05 9.94 17.45
C ALA A 18 6.73 11.45 17.34
N GLY A 19 7.74 12.30 17.16
CA GLY A 19 7.53 13.76 17.11
C GLY A 19 6.95 14.38 18.41
N GLY A 20 6.99 13.67 19.54
CA GLY A 20 6.66 14.21 20.86
C GLY A 20 5.18 14.38 21.17
N ILE A 21 4.27 13.88 20.31
CA ILE A 21 2.82 13.93 20.53
C ILE A 21 2.22 12.51 20.48
N PRO A 22 1.22 12.19 21.33
CA PRO A 22 0.49 10.93 21.24
C PRO A 22 -0.19 10.77 19.88
N ARG A 23 -0.08 9.59 19.27
CA ARG A 23 -0.83 9.20 18.06
C ARG A 23 -1.75 8.02 18.31
N GLU A 24 -2.90 8.06 17.66
CA GLU A 24 -3.80 6.92 17.57
C GLU A 24 -3.20 5.84 16.66
N VAL A 25 -2.95 4.68 17.24
CA VAL A 25 -2.36 3.53 16.54
C VAL A 25 -3.09 2.25 16.89
N VAL A 26 -3.22 1.35 15.91
CA VAL A 26 -3.91 0.08 16.03
C VAL A 26 -3.02 -1.04 15.51
N HIS A 27 -2.91 -2.12 16.27
CA HIS A 27 -2.27 -3.34 15.80
C HIS A 27 -3.23 -4.10 14.89
N GLY A 28 -2.79 -4.37 13.66
CA GLY A 28 -3.61 -5.03 12.66
C GLY A 28 -2.81 -5.52 11.48
N ASP A 29 -3.50 -6.18 10.55
CA ASP A 29 -2.94 -6.67 9.30
C ASP A 29 -3.56 -5.90 8.13
N ALA A 30 -2.76 -5.56 7.12
CA ALA A 30 -3.23 -4.83 5.93
C ALA A 30 -4.30 -5.59 5.12
N LEU A 31 -4.47 -6.89 5.38
CA LEU A 31 -5.51 -7.75 4.80
C LEU A 31 -6.77 -7.86 5.68
N GLY A 32 -6.70 -7.39 6.92
CA GLY A 32 -7.77 -7.47 7.90
C GLY A 32 -8.92 -6.49 7.63
N ARG A 33 -10.14 -6.84 8.07
CA ARG A 33 -11.33 -5.97 8.06
C ARG A 33 -11.56 -5.37 9.45
N CYS A 34 -10.62 -4.57 9.92
CA CYS A 34 -10.73 -3.94 11.24
C CYS A 34 -11.52 -2.62 11.24
N TRP A 35 -11.91 -2.13 10.06
CA TRP A 35 -12.64 -0.89 9.90
C TRP A 35 -14.06 -1.14 9.39
N ARG A 36 -15.00 -0.30 9.80
CA ARG A 36 -16.31 -0.23 9.14
C ARG A 36 -16.13 0.30 7.73
N ASN A 37 -16.93 -0.21 6.79
CA ASN A 37 -16.87 0.27 5.41
C ASN A 37 -17.22 1.77 5.36
N GLY A 38 -16.55 2.52 4.50
CA GLY A 38 -16.86 3.94 4.26
C GLY A 38 -16.48 4.90 5.39
N ILE A 39 -15.78 4.46 6.43
CA ILE A 39 -15.58 5.25 7.65
C ILE A 39 -14.56 6.38 7.51
N PHE A 40 -13.66 6.30 6.54
CA PHE A 40 -12.60 7.30 6.35
C PHE A 40 -12.81 8.17 5.12
N ASP A 41 -12.47 9.45 5.22
CA ASP A 41 -12.39 10.34 4.06
C ASP A 41 -11.17 10.01 3.18
N TYR A 42 -10.10 9.49 3.79
CA TYR A 42 -8.90 9.08 3.07
C TYR A 42 -8.14 7.93 3.73
N ALA A 43 -7.36 7.19 2.94
CA ALA A 43 -6.41 6.18 3.39
C ALA A 43 -5.07 6.33 2.68
N ILE A 44 -3.98 5.97 3.36
CA ILE A 44 -2.62 6.03 2.82
C ILE A 44 -1.93 4.69 3.10
N SER A 45 -1.34 4.08 2.06
CA SER A 45 -0.53 2.86 2.15
C SER A 45 0.84 3.12 1.53
N ILE A 46 1.81 3.48 2.35
CA ILE A 46 3.20 3.73 1.92
C ILE A 46 4.04 2.49 2.19
N ALA A 47 4.72 1.99 1.16
CA ALA A 47 5.70 0.91 1.27
C ALA A 47 5.22 -0.31 2.07
N THR A 48 3.96 -0.71 1.87
CA THR A 48 3.32 -1.81 2.61
C THR A 48 3.01 -2.98 1.69
N ILE A 49 2.26 -2.74 0.60
CA ILE A 49 1.70 -3.81 -0.25
C ILE A 49 2.77 -4.64 -0.96
N HIS A 50 3.94 -4.06 -1.27
CA HIS A 50 5.06 -4.79 -1.88
C HIS A 50 5.67 -5.87 -0.97
N HIS A 51 5.32 -5.92 0.31
CA HIS A 51 5.74 -6.99 1.22
C HIS A 51 4.89 -8.26 1.11
N LEU A 52 3.76 -8.19 0.39
CA LEU A 52 2.83 -9.31 0.26
C LEU A 52 3.23 -10.17 -0.93
N SER A 53 3.53 -11.44 -0.66
CA SER A 53 4.15 -12.33 -1.64
C SER A 53 3.26 -12.83 -2.76
N SER A 54 1.95 -12.89 -2.54
CA SER A 54 1.02 -13.35 -3.57
C SER A 54 0.26 -12.19 -4.21
N PRO A 55 0.00 -12.23 -5.52
CA PRO A 55 -0.85 -11.25 -6.21
C PRO A 55 -2.22 -11.09 -5.55
N GLU A 56 -2.81 -12.19 -5.08
CA GLU A 56 -4.14 -12.22 -4.44
C GLU A 56 -4.13 -11.42 -3.13
N ARG A 57 -3.07 -11.53 -2.33
CA ARG A 57 -2.92 -10.76 -1.09
C ARG A 57 -2.70 -9.29 -1.39
N ARG A 58 -1.91 -8.94 -2.42
CA ARG A 58 -1.74 -7.55 -2.86
C ARG A 58 -3.08 -6.93 -3.28
N MET A 59 -3.86 -7.66 -4.08
CA MET A 59 -5.20 -7.24 -4.50
C MET A 59 -6.13 -7.09 -3.30
N GLN A 60 -6.17 -8.08 -2.40
CA GLN A 60 -6.99 -8.01 -1.19
C GLN A 60 -6.63 -6.79 -0.33
N SER A 61 -5.35 -6.44 -0.19
CA SER A 61 -4.93 -5.25 0.55
C SER A 61 -5.47 -3.95 -0.08
N VAL A 62 -5.46 -3.85 -1.42
CA VAL A 62 -6.08 -2.71 -2.12
C VAL A 62 -7.59 -2.68 -1.85
N GLN A 63 -8.27 -3.84 -1.91
CA GLN A 63 -9.69 -3.93 -1.63
C GLN A 63 -10.02 -3.46 -0.21
N ARG A 64 -9.20 -3.81 0.80
CA ARG A 64 -9.37 -3.33 2.18
C ARG A 64 -9.28 -1.80 2.28
N LEU A 65 -8.38 -1.17 1.53
CA LEU A 65 -8.29 0.29 1.48
C LEU A 65 -9.54 0.92 0.84
N LEU A 66 -10.02 0.35 -0.27
CA LEU A 66 -11.22 0.82 -0.97
C LEU A 66 -12.51 0.63 -0.15
N GLU A 67 -12.60 -0.46 0.61
CA GLU A 67 -13.71 -0.72 1.55
C GLU A 67 -13.72 0.30 2.69
N ALA A 68 -12.54 0.65 3.22
CA ALA A 68 -12.42 1.50 4.40
C ALA A 68 -12.75 2.98 4.15
N VAL A 69 -12.56 3.48 2.92
CA VAL A 69 -12.84 4.88 2.57
C VAL A 69 -14.27 5.10 2.08
N SER A 70 -14.81 6.30 2.29
CA SER A 70 -16.15 6.70 1.85
C SER A 70 -16.39 6.36 0.36
N PRO A 71 -17.52 5.72 0.00
CA PRO A 71 -17.83 5.48 -1.40
C PRO A 71 -18.16 6.76 -2.17
N TYR A 72 -18.54 7.86 -1.49
CA TYR A 72 -18.95 9.11 -2.13
C TYR A 72 -17.78 10.02 -2.49
N HIS A 73 -16.74 10.06 -1.65
CA HIS A 73 -15.66 11.05 -1.75
C HIS A 73 -14.30 10.53 -1.28
N GLY A 74 -14.20 9.26 -0.92
CA GLY A 74 -13.02 8.66 -0.31
C GLY A 74 -11.80 8.71 -1.23
N ARG A 75 -10.63 9.03 -0.67
CA ARG A 75 -9.36 9.05 -1.42
C ARG A 75 -8.35 8.05 -0.90
N VAL A 76 -7.61 7.39 -1.78
CA VAL A 76 -6.56 6.44 -1.38
C VAL A 76 -5.25 6.79 -2.06
N LEU A 77 -4.18 6.90 -1.29
CA LEU A 77 -2.81 6.99 -1.82
C LEU A 77 -2.07 5.67 -1.57
N ILE A 78 -1.47 5.10 -2.62
CA ILE A 78 -0.66 3.87 -2.52
C ILE A 78 0.71 4.15 -3.12
N TYR A 79 1.78 3.85 -2.37
CA TYR A 79 3.17 3.90 -2.82
C TYR A 79 3.83 2.52 -2.69
N VAL A 80 4.49 2.06 -3.75
CA VAL A 80 5.20 0.77 -3.82
C VAL A 80 6.58 0.94 -4.47
N TRP A 81 7.48 -0.02 -4.24
CA TRP A 81 8.82 0.07 -4.81
C TRP A 81 8.76 -0.29 -6.29
N ALA A 82 9.42 0.50 -7.13
CA ALA A 82 9.52 0.28 -8.57
C ALA A 82 10.74 -0.57 -8.91
N ILE A 83 10.71 -1.32 -10.01
CA ILE A 83 11.93 -1.97 -10.54
C ILE A 83 13.00 -0.92 -10.87
N GLU A 84 12.60 0.21 -11.45
CA GLU A 84 13.49 1.32 -11.80
C GLU A 84 14.00 2.02 -10.54
N GLN A 85 15.28 1.82 -10.24
CA GLN A 85 15.98 2.45 -9.12
C GLN A 85 16.80 3.66 -9.61
N ASP A 86 16.77 4.75 -8.86
CA ASP A 86 17.62 5.90 -9.07
C ASP A 86 19.03 5.71 -8.49
N ASP A 87 19.98 6.55 -8.89
CA ASP A 87 21.39 6.51 -8.47
C ASP A 87 21.58 6.69 -6.95
N LYS A 88 20.57 7.18 -6.24
CA LYS A 88 20.60 7.37 -4.77
C LYS A 88 20.06 6.14 -4.03
N SER A 89 19.54 5.15 -4.74
CA SER A 89 19.06 3.92 -4.16
C SER A 89 20.22 3.10 -3.63
N LYS A 90 20.17 2.77 -2.33
CA LYS A 90 21.11 1.83 -1.71
C LYS A 90 20.76 0.36 -1.99
N ARG A 91 19.71 0.10 -2.79
CA ARG A 91 19.20 -1.24 -3.08
C ARG A 91 19.89 -1.77 -4.32
N VAL A 92 20.49 -2.95 -4.21
CA VAL A 92 21.00 -3.71 -5.36
C VAL A 92 19.87 -4.60 -5.83
N ILE A 93 19.20 -4.19 -6.90
CA ILE A 93 18.18 -5.00 -7.59
C ILE A 93 18.84 -5.51 -8.88
N PRO A 94 18.82 -6.83 -9.16
CA PRO A 94 19.36 -7.35 -10.41
C PRO A 94 18.72 -6.61 -11.60
N SER A 95 19.49 -5.76 -12.28
CA SER A 95 18.97 -4.77 -13.23
C SER A 95 18.59 -5.35 -14.60
N GLU A 96 18.38 -6.66 -14.70
CA GLU A 96 18.00 -7.31 -15.95
C GLU A 96 16.49 -7.49 -16.03
N SER A 97 15.77 -6.38 -16.06
CA SER A 97 14.33 -6.42 -16.24
C SER A 97 13.86 -5.29 -17.14
N THR A 98 13.74 -5.64 -18.41
CA THR A 98 12.76 -5.05 -19.35
C THR A 98 11.39 -5.73 -19.18
N SER A 99 11.10 -6.31 -18.00
CA SER A 99 9.94 -7.18 -17.84
C SER A 99 8.64 -6.38 -17.76
N ILE A 100 7.64 -6.90 -18.45
CA ILE A 100 6.27 -6.36 -18.45
C ILE A 100 5.58 -6.59 -17.09
N SER A 101 6.09 -7.54 -16.30
CA SER A 101 5.62 -7.90 -14.96
C SER A 101 6.64 -7.53 -13.88
N GLY A 102 6.17 -7.33 -12.66
CA GLY A 102 7.01 -7.12 -11.48
C GLY A 102 7.97 -8.27 -11.20
N GLN A 103 8.91 -8.03 -10.29
CA GLN A 103 9.96 -8.97 -9.91
C GLN A 103 9.99 -9.19 -8.40
N ASP A 104 10.08 -10.46 -8.00
CA ASP A 104 10.24 -10.83 -6.60
C ASP A 104 11.72 -10.85 -6.21
N VAL A 105 12.05 -10.21 -5.10
CA VAL A 105 13.43 -10.10 -4.61
C VAL A 105 13.51 -10.38 -3.10
N LEU A 106 14.68 -10.87 -2.69
CA LEU A 106 15.06 -11.01 -1.30
C LEU A 106 16.07 -9.92 -0.97
N VAL A 107 15.72 -9.04 -0.03
CA VAL A 107 16.58 -7.95 0.41
C VAL A 107 17.20 -8.32 1.75
N PRO A 108 18.54 -8.31 1.87
CA PRO A 108 19.22 -8.50 3.14
C PRO A 108 18.79 -7.45 4.17
N TRP A 109 18.35 -7.92 5.33
CA TRP A 109 17.96 -7.10 6.45
C TRP A 109 18.80 -7.46 7.67
N VAL A 110 19.65 -6.51 8.08
CA VAL A 110 20.53 -6.68 9.22
C VAL A 110 19.76 -6.43 10.51
N LEU A 111 19.57 -7.49 11.30
CA LEU A 111 19.18 -7.41 12.69
C LEU A 111 20.43 -7.11 13.51
N SER A 112 20.55 -5.87 13.98
CA SER A 112 21.59 -5.55 14.93
C SER A 112 21.29 -6.19 16.29
N ALA A 113 22.28 -6.91 16.84
CA ALA A 113 22.17 -7.48 18.19
C ALA A 113 21.90 -6.41 19.25
N SER A 114 22.47 -5.21 19.06
CA SER A 114 22.24 -4.04 19.91
C SER A 114 20.79 -3.54 19.87
N ALA A 115 20.15 -3.53 18.69
CA ALA A 115 18.75 -3.11 18.51
C ALA A 115 17.74 -4.14 19.08
N MET A 116 18.21 -5.35 19.38
CA MET A 116 17.43 -6.40 20.04
C MET A 116 17.67 -6.44 21.57
N GLY A 117 18.45 -5.52 22.12
CA GLY A 117 18.74 -5.45 23.56
C GLY A 117 19.68 -6.54 24.05
N ALA A 118 20.38 -7.25 23.15
CA ALA A 118 21.36 -8.26 23.51
C ALA A 118 22.72 -7.59 23.81
N THR A 119 23.29 -7.88 24.98
CA THR A 119 24.62 -7.40 25.40
C THR A 119 25.75 -8.25 24.79
N GLN A 120 25.45 -9.43 24.27
CA GLN A 120 26.36 -10.30 23.51
C GLN A 120 25.59 -11.01 22.38
N GLY A 121 26.18 -11.04 21.18
CA GLY A 121 25.63 -11.67 19.98
C GLY A 121 26.15 -11.03 18.70
N SER A 122 26.28 -11.79 17.62
CA SER A 122 26.61 -11.24 16.31
C SER A 122 25.37 -10.71 15.60
N ASP A 123 25.55 -9.69 14.76
CA ASP A 123 24.49 -9.23 13.86
C ASP A 123 24.03 -10.41 12.98
N ARG A 124 22.71 -10.49 12.77
CA ARG A 124 22.10 -11.53 11.93
C ARG A 124 21.55 -10.88 10.67
N VAL A 125 21.92 -11.42 9.52
CA VAL A 125 21.30 -11.03 8.26
C VAL A 125 20.15 -11.99 7.99
N LEU A 126 18.94 -11.45 7.89
CA LEU A 126 17.76 -12.19 7.41
C LEU A 126 17.36 -11.66 6.05
N GLU A 127 16.73 -12.49 5.23
CA GLU A 127 16.19 -12.06 3.95
C GLU A 127 14.73 -11.66 4.10
N ARG A 128 14.38 -10.47 3.58
CA ARG A 128 13.01 -9.99 3.52
C ARG A 128 12.52 -10.01 2.09
N TYR A 129 11.33 -10.58 1.90
CA TYR A 129 10.66 -10.58 0.61
C TYR A 129 10.14 -9.18 0.24
N TYR A 130 10.33 -8.83 -1.03
CA TYR A 130 9.70 -7.70 -1.68
C TYR A 130 9.26 -8.07 -3.10
N HIS A 131 8.12 -7.53 -3.50
CA HIS A 131 7.67 -7.50 -4.89
C HIS A 131 7.95 -6.11 -5.47
N MET A 132 8.90 -6.03 -6.40
CA MET A 132 9.26 -4.83 -7.14
C MET A 132 8.26 -4.65 -8.29
N PHE A 133 7.50 -3.58 -8.26
CA PHE A 133 6.45 -3.34 -9.27
C PHE A 133 7.07 -2.86 -10.58
N ALA A 134 6.60 -3.42 -11.69
CA ALA A 134 6.87 -2.89 -13.02
C ALA A 134 5.97 -1.68 -13.35
N LYS A 135 6.36 -0.89 -14.36
CA LYS A 135 5.56 0.24 -14.83
C LYS A 135 4.13 -0.19 -15.20
N GLY A 136 3.13 0.48 -14.63
CA GLY A 136 1.71 0.21 -14.88
C GLY A 136 1.12 -0.98 -14.12
N GLU A 137 1.95 -1.80 -13.45
CA GLU A 137 1.46 -2.94 -12.68
C GLU A 137 0.59 -2.52 -11.49
N LEU A 138 0.96 -1.42 -10.81
CA LEU A 138 0.16 -0.88 -9.71
C LEU A 138 -1.22 -0.43 -10.18
N THR A 139 -1.27 0.29 -11.31
CA THR A 139 -2.51 0.74 -11.98
C THR A 139 -3.38 -0.46 -12.40
N GLY A 140 -2.75 -1.51 -12.95
CA GLY A 140 -3.43 -2.77 -13.28
C GLY A 140 -3.97 -3.49 -12.04
N LEU A 141 -3.21 -3.50 -10.94
CA LEU A 141 -3.62 -4.11 -9.67
C LEU A 141 -4.86 -3.43 -9.09
N VAL A 142 -4.86 -2.09 -9.02
CA VAL A 142 -6.01 -1.35 -8.47
C VAL A 142 -7.25 -1.48 -9.34
N THR A 143 -7.08 -1.51 -10.68
CA THR A 143 -8.16 -1.73 -11.63
C THR A 143 -8.81 -3.10 -11.42
N GLN A 144 -8.01 -4.16 -11.35
CA GLN A 144 -8.50 -5.52 -11.11
C GLN A 144 -9.15 -5.67 -9.74
N ALA A 145 -8.57 -5.05 -8.70
CA ALA A 145 -9.12 -5.04 -7.35
C ALA A 145 -10.54 -4.45 -7.33
N ALA A 146 -10.71 -3.30 -7.99
CA ALA A 146 -11.98 -2.59 -8.09
C ALA A 146 -13.02 -3.37 -8.89
N GLN A 147 -12.64 -3.88 -10.07
CA GLN A 147 -13.53 -4.71 -10.90
C GLN A 147 -14.01 -5.95 -10.14
N LYS A 148 -13.14 -6.61 -9.37
CA LYS A 148 -13.49 -7.76 -8.55
C LYS A 148 -14.42 -7.42 -7.39
N MET A 149 -14.47 -6.15 -6.99
CA MET A 149 -15.45 -5.62 -6.03
C MET A 149 -16.77 -5.19 -6.71
N GLY A 150 -16.89 -5.29 -8.03
CA GLY A 150 -18.05 -4.80 -8.78
C GLY A 150 -18.06 -3.28 -8.98
N LEU A 151 -16.92 -2.61 -8.80
CA LEU A 151 -16.80 -1.17 -8.97
C LEU A 151 -16.48 -0.81 -10.42
N ALA A 152 -17.15 0.23 -10.93
CA ALA A 152 -16.76 0.85 -12.19
C ALA A 152 -15.37 1.49 -12.06
N VAL A 153 -14.55 1.41 -13.12
CA VAL A 153 -13.22 2.05 -13.16
C VAL A 153 -13.26 3.19 -14.17
N GLY A 154 -12.96 4.40 -13.69
CA GLY A 154 -13.03 5.62 -14.49
C GLY A 154 -13.65 6.78 -13.70
N THR A 155 -13.90 7.88 -14.40
CA THR A 155 -14.62 9.03 -13.84
C THR A 155 -16.09 8.68 -13.62
N GLN A 156 -16.75 9.42 -12.72
CA GLN A 156 -18.18 9.28 -12.50
C GLN A 156 -18.95 9.55 -13.80
N ALA A 157 -19.68 8.55 -14.28
CA ALA A 157 -20.57 8.68 -15.42
C ALA A 157 -21.94 9.19 -14.96
N ALA A 158 -22.59 10.01 -15.78
CA ALA A 158 -24.00 10.33 -15.61
C ALA A 158 -24.84 9.09 -15.96
N GLY A 159 -25.67 8.63 -15.04
CA GLY A 159 -26.50 7.45 -15.23
C GLY A 159 -27.75 7.51 -14.37
N HIS A 160 -28.75 6.71 -14.76
CA HIS A 160 -30.04 6.61 -14.05
C HIS A 160 -30.02 5.58 -12.92
N GLU A 161 -28.96 4.78 -12.80
CA GLU A 161 -28.80 3.76 -11.77
C GLU A 161 -27.75 4.16 -10.73
N GLU A 162 -27.99 3.80 -9.48
CA GLU A 162 -27.01 3.93 -8.41
C GLU A 162 -25.81 3.04 -8.71
N THR A 163 -24.66 3.67 -8.97
CA THR A 163 -23.43 3.00 -9.36
C THR A 163 -22.29 3.53 -8.50
N GLU A 164 -21.41 2.63 -8.08
CA GLU A 164 -20.16 2.97 -7.41
C GLU A 164 -18.96 2.72 -8.31
N GLY A 165 -17.94 3.56 -8.17
CA GLY A 165 -16.70 3.36 -8.90
C GLY A 165 -15.48 3.94 -8.22
N VAL A 166 -14.37 3.80 -8.91
CA VAL A 166 -13.07 4.34 -8.53
C VAL A 166 -12.40 4.96 -9.75
N GLU A 167 -11.87 6.14 -9.56
CA GLU A 167 -11.08 6.87 -10.53
C GLU A 167 -9.62 6.85 -10.09
N ILE A 168 -8.71 6.58 -11.03
CA ILE A 168 -7.28 6.79 -10.85
C ILE A 168 -7.00 8.24 -11.22
N VAL A 169 -6.97 9.11 -10.21
CA VAL A 169 -6.80 10.57 -10.37
C VAL A 169 -5.35 10.91 -10.74
N GLN A 170 -4.40 10.12 -10.26
CA GLN A 170 -3.00 10.28 -10.55
C GLN A 170 -2.31 8.92 -10.59
N ASP A 171 -1.44 8.72 -11.57
CA ASP A 171 -0.50 7.61 -11.71
C ASP A 171 0.87 8.23 -11.95
N GLY A 172 1.86 7.88 -11.12
CA GLY A 172 3.14 8.54 -11.13
C GLY A 172 4.29 7.68 -10.63
N TYR A 173 5.49 8.22 -10.85
CA TYR A 173 6.75 7.67 -10.38
C TYR A 173 7.51 8.76 -9.62
N GLU A 174 8.04 8.42 -8.44
CA GLU A 174 8.86 9.30 -7.64
C GLU A 174 9.95 8.52 -6.88
N ARG A 175 11.22 8.88 -7.11
CA ARG A 175 12.39 8.40 -6.36
C ARG A 175 12.40 6.88 -6.16
N SER A 176 12.35 6.12 -7.27
CA SER A 176 12.31 4.64 -7.25
C SER A 176 11.02 4.02 -6.71
N ASN A 177 9.91 4.74 -6.73
CA ASN A 177 8.59 4.24 -6.31
C ASN A 177 7.52 4.58 -7.34
N TYR A 178 6.62 3.64 -7.57
CA TYR A 178 5.34 3.92 -8.23
C TYR A 178 4.31 4.33 -7.20
N PHE A 179 3.42 5.25 -7.59
CA PHE A 179 2.29 5.62 -6.77
C PHE A 179 1.03 5.88 -7.57
N VAL A 180 -0.12 5.66 -6.93
CA VAL A 180 -1.44 6.02 -7.47
C VAL A 180 -2.26 6.76 -6.42
N VAL A 181 -3.02 7.75 -6.88
CA VAL A 181 -4.08 8.42 -6.10
C VAL A 181 -5.42 8.00 -6.66
N LEU A 182 -6.25 7.39 -5.82
CA LEU A 182 -7.58 6.92 -6.16
C LEU A 182 -8.64 7.83 -5.56
N ARG A 183 -9.76 8.01 -6.26
CA ARG A 183 -10.97 8.65 -5.75
C ARG A 183 -12.16 7.71 -5.93
N ARG A 184 -12.86 7.41 -4.84
CA ARG A 184 -14.15 6.72 -4.86
C ARG A 184 -15.25 7.72 -5.20
N TRP A 185 -16.25 7.24 -5.92
CA TRP A 185 -17.47 7.98 -6.23
C TRP A 185 -18.66 7.02 -6.22
N ARG A 186 -19.83 7.59 -5.89
CA ARG A 186 -21.13 6.91 -5.93
C ARG A 186 -22.15 7.89 -6.49
N THR A 187 -22.95 7.46 -7.46
CA THR A 187 -24.07 8.26 -7.96
C THR A 187 -25.25 8.14 -7.00
N GLU A 188 -25.99 9.22 -6.80
CA GLU A 188 -27.30 9.16 -6.12
C GLU A 188 -28.38 8.95 -7.18
N MET A 189 -29.46 8.24 -6.84
CA MET A 189 -30.65 8.18 -7.69
C MET A 189 -31.27 9.57 -7.75
N SER A 190 -31.33 10.16 -8.94
CA SER A 190 -32.04 11.42 -9.21
C SER A 190 -33.55 11.21 -9.27
#